data_AF-A0A059F0Q3-F1
#
_entry.id   AF-A0A059F0Q3-F1
#
_cell.length_a   1.000
_cell.length_b   1.000
_cell.length_c   1.000
_cell.angle_alpha   90.00
_cell.angle_beta   90.00
_cell.angle_gamma   90.00
#
_symmetry.space_group_name_H-M   'P 1'
#
loop_
_entity.id
_entity.type
_entity.pdbx_description
1 polymer ?
#
loop_
_entity_poly.entity_id
_entity_poly.type
_entity_poly.pdbx_seq_one_letter_code
_entity_poly.pdbx_strand_id
1 'polypeptide(L)'
;MKDIDQNSNNMIPNQDNSYPQYHNNTYFCLNNKEGRNEQYFEPPKFDQKMMQWDNRYDVEHIKTMWKKERNRLAAKKSRDKKAIQIRELEYRDKKMSEEIHVFKECVNDYDNILAELFSYLEYILDLNRSENREDFILLFDCLCKLKKSGNNSQYLIETSDLIERPLRITNSRIDALTSKIRESLREFLSKKSNNFE
;
A
#
# COMPACT_ATOMS: atom_id res chain seq x y z
N MET A 1 -50.77 -23.60 -10.67
CA MET A 1 -49.83 -24.72 -10.52
C MET A 1 -48.73 -24.57 -11.55
N LYS A 2 -47.57 -24.09 -11.11
CA LYS A 2 -46.30 -24.18 -11.81
C LYS A 2 -45.26 -24.41 -10.72
N ASP A 3 -44.73 -25.62 -10.69
CA ASP A 3 -43.78 -26.10 -9.71
C ASP A 3 -42.41 -25.44 -9.97
N ILE A 4 -41.82 -24.91 -8.90
CA ILE A 4 -40.45 -24.39 -8.87
C ILE A 4 -39.62 -25.47 -8.17
N ASP A 5 -38.84 -26.20 -8.94
CA ASP A 5 -37.85 -27.15 -8.43
C ASP A 5 -36.74 -26.39 -7.70
N GLN A 6 -36.81 -26.41 -6.36
CA GLN A 6 -35.70 -26.08 -5.49
C GLN A 6 -34.76 -27.29 -5.42
N ASN A 7 -33.62 -27.22 -6.11
CA ASN A 7 -32.51 -28.15 -5.87
C ASN A 7 -31.29 -27.35 -5.37
N SER A 8 -31.30 -27.09 -4.07
CA SER A 8 -30.20 -26.51 -3.30
C SER A 8 -29.10 -27.57 -3.12
N ASN A 9 -28.06 -27.53 -3.95
CA ASN A 9 -26.83 -28.28 -3.70
C ASN A 9 -26.02 -27.60 -2.60
N ASN A 10 -26.02 -28.23 -1.42
CA ASN A 10 -25.16 -27.96 -0.29
C ASN A 10 -23.67 -28.11 -0.70
N MET A 11 -22.93 -27.01 -0.73
CA MET A 11 -21.46 -27.02 -0.68
C MET A 11 -21.04 -26.78 0.77
N ILE A 12 -20.64 -27.85 1.44
CA ILE A 12 -19.97 -27.81 2.74
C ILE A 12 -18.55 -27.25 2.49
N PRO A 13 -18.10 -26.17 3.18
CA PRO A 13 -16.71 -25.73 3.09
C PRO A 13 -15.83 -26.69 3.90
N ASN A 14 -14.89 -27.36 3.25
CA ASN A 14 -13.87 -28.16 3.91
C ASN A 14 -12.96 -27.21 4.72
N GLN A 15 -13.05 -27.28 6.04
CA GLN A 15 -12.14 -26.63 6.98
C GLN A 15 -10.84 -27.43 7.06
N ASP A 16 -9.89 -27.15 6.18
CA ASP A 16 -8.49 -27.51 6.40
C ASP A 16 -7.62 -26.31 6.02
N ASN A 17 -7.49 -25.41 7.00
CA ASN A 17 -6.78 -24.15 6.90
C ASN A 17 -5.29 -24.36 7.23
N SER A 18 -4.59 -25.15 6.40
CA SER A 18 -3.14 -25.29 6.48
C SER A 18 -2.49 -24.64 5.25
N TYR A 19 -1.86 -23.49 5.46
CA TYR A 19 -1.07 -22.78 4.45
C TYR A 19 0.10 -23.66 4.00
N PRO A 20 0.29 -23.96 2.70
CA PRO A 20 1.53 -24.58 2.25
C PRO A 20 2.67 -23.58 2.36
N GLN A 21 3.80 -24.00 2.94
CA GLN A 21 5.05 -23.26 2.87
C GLN A 21 5.51 -23.16 1.40
N TYR A 22 5.90 -21.94 1.01
CA TYR A 22 6.42 -21.64 -0.31
C TYR A 22 7.74 -22.38 -0.57
N HIS A 23 7.80 -23.14 -1.66
CA HIS A 23 9.06 -23.51 -2.32
C HIS A 23 9.14 -22.79 -3.67
N ASN A 24 10.19 -21.99 -3.81
CA ASN A 24 10.60 -21.33 -5.05
C ASN A 24 10.85 -22.38 -6.13
N ASN A 25 9.90 -22.60 -7.04
CA ASN A 25 10.13 -23.35 -8.27
C ASN A 25 10.11 -22.40 -9.46
N THR A 26 11.30 -21.86 -9.76
CA THR A 26 11.65 -21.30 -11.06
C THR A 26 11.63 -22.45 -12.08
N TYR A 27 10.58 -22.54 -12.90
CA TYR A 27 10.50 -23.54 -13.95
C TYR A 27 11.48 -23.20 -15.10
N PHE A 28 12.61 -23.90 -15.14
CA PHE A 28 13.46 -24.02 -16.34
C PHE A 28 12.73 -24.87 -17.38
N CYS A 29 12.59 -24.35 -18.61
CA CYS A 29 12.12 -25.11 -19.76
C CYS A 29 13.35 -25.74 -20.45
N LEU A 30 13.60 -27.03 -20.21
CA LEU A 30 14.64 -27.79 -20.92
C LEU A 30 14.14 -28.18 -22.32
N ASN A 31 14.73 -27.56 -23.35
CA ASN A 31 14.64 -28.01 -24.73
C ASN A 31 15.54 -29.24 -24.91
N ASN A 32 14.97 -30.45 -24.94
CA ASN A 32 15.71 -31.64 -25.38
C ASN A 32 15.67 -31.73 -26.92
N LYS A 33 16.73 -31.23 -27.56
CA LYS A 33 17.19 -31.74 -28.86
C LYS A 33 18.35 -32.68 -28.57
N GLU A 34 18.15 -33.99 -28.64
CA GLU A 34 19.26 -34.93 -28.79
C GLU A 34 18.76 -36.28 -29.32
N GLY A 35 19.44 -36.78 -30.35
CA GLY A 35 19.05 -37.91 -31.17
C GLY A 35 19.12 -39.26 -30.45
N ARG A 36 18.33 -40.22 -30.95
CA ARG A 36 18.53 -41.65 -30.72
C ARG A 36 18.31 -42.43 -32.01
N ASN A 37 19.22 -43.37 -32.19
CA ASN A 37 19.48 -44.20 -33.35
C ASN A 37 18.27 -44.98 -33.87
N GLU A 38 18.24 -45.12 -35.20
CA GLU A 38 17.44 -46.05 -35.97
C GLU A 38 17.78 -47.50 -35.58
N GLN A 39 16.79 -48.25 -35.09
CA GLN A 39 16.75 -49.71 -35.24
C GLN A 39 15.48 -50.02 -36.02
N TYR A 40 15.64 -50.37 -37.29
CA TYR A 40 14.57 -50.86 -38.16
C TYR A 40 14.07 -52.20 -37.60
N PHE A 41 12.89 -52.19 -36.99
CA PHE A 41 12.08 -53.39 -36.84
C PHE A 41 11.22 -53.49 -38.11
N GLU A 42 11.47 -54.49 -38.96
CA GLU A 42 10.55 -54.82 -40.04
C GLU A 42 9.22 -55.30 -39.43
N PRO A 43 8.07 -54.65 -39.71
CA PRO A 43 6.80 -55.17 -39.26
C PRO A 43 6.47 -56.45 -40.04
N PRO A 44 5.95 -57.50 -39.39
CA PRO A 44 5.42 -58.65 -40.12
C PRO A 44 4.29 -58.14 -41.02
N LYS A 45 4.27 -58.62 -42.27
CA LYS A 45 3.27 -58.28 -43.29
C LYS A 45 1.88 -58.56 -42.74
N PHE A 46 1.27 -57.53 -42.16
CA PHE A 46 -0.09 -57.59 -41.64
C PHE A 46 -1.01 -57.50 -42.85
N ASP A 47 -1.79 -58.56 -43.06
CA ASP A 47 -2.71 -58.70 -44.17
C ASP A 47 -3.52 -57.43 -44.39
N GLN A 48 -3.40 -56.92 -45.62
CA GLN A 48 -3.99 -55.70 -46.12
C GLN A 48 -5.50 -55.89 -46.35
N LYS A 49 -6.26 -56.19 -45.29
CA LYS A 49 -7.68 -55.83 -45.20
C LYS A 49 -7.76 -54.54 -44.41
N MET A 50 -7.38 -53.45 -45.08
CA MET A 50 -7.72 -52.11 -44.62
C MET A 50 -9.26 -52.03 -44.55
N MET A 51 -9.82 -52.13 -43.34
CA MET A 51 -10.90 -51.21 -43.04
C MET A 51 -10.26 -49.83 -43.20
N GLN A 52 -10.52 -49.15 -44.31
CA GLN A 52 -10.38 -47.71 -44.39
C GLN A 52 -11.38 -47.12 -43.40
N TRP A 53 -11.03 -47.12 -42.11
CA TRP A 53 -11.50 -46.08 -41.23
C TRP A 53 -10.99 -44.79 -41.85
N ASP A 54 -11.88 -43.83 -42.04
CA ASP A 54 -11.59 -42.55 -42.69
C ASP A 54 -10.58 -41.77 -41.82
N ASN A 55 -9.30 -42.15 -41.93
CA ASN A 55 -8.20 -41.75 -41.04
C ASN A 55 -7.97 -40.24 -41.05
N ARG A 56 -8.53 -39.50 -42.01
CA ARG A 56 -8.48 -38.04 -42.05
C ARG A 56 -9.50 -37.39 -41.12
N TYR A 57 -10.70 -37.98 -41.01
CA TYR A 57 -11.76 -37.48 -40.15
C TYR A 57 -11.40 -37.66 -38.67
N ASP A 58 -10.79 -38.79 -38.32
CA ASP A 58 -10.35 -39.09 -36.95
C ASP A 58 -9.21 -38.17 -36.50
N VAL A 59 -8.23 -37.90 -37.39
CA VAL A 59 -7.11 -37.00 -37.08
C VAL A 59 -7.55 -35.54 -36.87
N GLU A 60 -8.46 -35.00 -37.70
CA GLU A 60 -8.98 -33.64 -37.52
C GLU A 60 -9.90 -33.51 -36.29
N HIS A 61 -10.65 -34.56 -35.98
CA HIS A 61 -11.44 -34.62 -34.74
C HIS A 61 -10.54 -34.60 -33.51
N ILE A 62 -9.49 -35.44 -33.49
CA ILE A 62 -8.48 -35.47 -32.42
C ILE A 62 -7.80 -34.10 -32.29
N LYS A 63 -7.32 -33.49 -33.38
CA LYS A 63 -6.73 -32.13 -33.33
C LYS A 63 -7.68 -31.09 -32.74
N THR A 64 -8.96 -31.17 -33.10
CA THR A 64 -9.99 -30.26 -32.56
C THR A 64 -10.19 -30.47 -31.07
N MET A 65 -10.28 -31.72 -30.60
CA MET A 65 -10.37 -32.05 -29.18
C MET A 65 -9.14 -31.53 -28.41
N TRP A 66 -7.93 -31.76 -28.94
CA TRP A 66 -6.69 -31.24 -28.34
C TRP A 66 -6.63 -29.72 -28.30
N LYS A 67 -7.13 -29.01 -29.32
CA LYS A 67 -7.20 -27.53 -29.32
C LYS A 67 -8.19 -27.03 -28.26
N LYS A 68 -9.37 -27.67 -28.16
CA LYS A 68 -10.37 -27.35 -27.12
C LYS A 68 -9.81 -27.59 -25.73
N GLU A 69 -9.14 -28.71 -25.50
CA GLU A 69 -8.58 -29.07 -24.20
C GLU A 69 -7.42 -28.15 -23.79
N ARG A 70 -6.52 -27.81 -24.73
CA ARG A 70 -5.48 -26.80 -24.47
C ARG A 70 -6.06 -25.43 -24.10
N ASN A 71 -7.08 -24.97 -24.82
CA ASN A 71 -7.74 -23.71 -24.49
C ASN A 71 -8.45 -23.77 -23.14
N ARG A 72 -9.08 -24.91 -22.80
CA ARG A 72 -9.71 -25.13 -21.49
C ARG A 72 -8.68 -25.02 -20.36
N LEU A 73 -7.52 -25.67 -20.51
CA LEU A 73 -6.43 -25.61 -19.53
C LEU A 73 -5.83 -24.20 -19.42
N ALA A 74 -5.61 -23.51 -20.55
CA ALA A 74 -5.11 -22.14 -20.57
C ALA A 74 -6.08 -21.16 -19.89
N ALA A 75 -7.38 -21.29 -20.16
CA ALA A 75 -8.43 -20.50 -19.51
C ALA A 75 -8.48 -20.77 -18.00
N LYS A 76 -8.39 -22.03 -17.58
CA LYS A 76 -8.29 -22.40 -16.17
C LYS A 76 -7.08 -21.75 -15.50
N LYS A 77 -5.87 -21.94 -16.06
CA LYS A 77 -4.63 -21.34 -15.53
C LYS A 77 -4.70 -19.81 -15.46
N SER A 78 -5.32 -19.17 -16.46
CA SER A 78 -5.53 -17.71 -16.45
C SER A 78 -6.43 -17.27 -15.30
N ARG A 79 -7.54 -17.98 -15.06
CA ARG A 79 -8.46 -17.71 -13.94
C ARG A 79 -7.78 -17.93 -12.59
N ASP A 80 -7.04 -19.03 -12.45
CA ASP A 80 -6.31 -19.33 -11.21
C ASP A 80 -5.27 -18.24 -10.90
N LYS A 81 -4.52 -17.77 -11.92
CA LYS A 81 -3.57 -16.66 -11.77
C LYS A 81 -4.27 -15.37 -11.33
N LYS A 82 -5.40 -15.03 -11.94
CA LYS A 82 -6.19 -13.85 -11.55
C LYS A 82 -6.71 -13.96 -10.12
N ALA A 83 -7.19 -15.13 -9.72
CA ALA A 83 -7.69 -15.35 -8.36
C ALA A 83 -6.58 -15.22 -7.30
N ILE A 84 -5.34 -15.58 -7.63
CA ILE A 84 -4.18 -15.32 -6.76
C ILE A 84 -3.90 -13.82 -6.69
N GLN A 85 -3.83 -13.13 -7.83
CA GLN A 85 -3.56 -11.69 -7.87
C GLN A 85 -4.62 -10.86 -7.13
N ILE A 86 -5.89 -11.22 -7.24
CA ILE A 86 -6.98 -10.56 -6.50
C ILE A 86 -6.75 -10.70 -5.00
N ARG A 87 -6.46 -11.92 -4.52
CA ARG A 87 -6.16 -12.15 -3.10
C ARG A 87 -4.94 -11.36 -2.61
N GLU A 88 -3.90 -11.26 -3.43
CA GLU A 88 -2.71 -10.46 -3.10
C GLU A 88 -3.05 -8.96 -2.99
N LEU A 89 -3.89 -8.44 -3.89
CA LEU A 89 -4.33 -7.06 -3.86
C LEU A 89 -5.23 -6.77 -2.65
N GLU A 90 -6.18 -7.65 -2.34
CA GLU A 90 -7.04 -7.53 -1.15
C GLU A 90 -6.22 -7.52 0.15
N TYR A 91 -5.22 -8.40 0.25
CA TYR A 91 -4.31 -8.42 1.39
C TYR A 91 -3.53 -7.11 1.51
N ARG A 92 -2.99 -6.60 0.40
CA ARG A 92 -2.25 -5.32 0.40
C ARG A 92 -3.12 -4.14 0.77
N ASP A 93 -4.35 -4.09 0.27
CA ASP A 93 -5.30 -3.02 0.55
C ASP A 93 -5.69 -2.98 2.04
N LYS A 94 -5.94 -4.16 2.62
CA LYS A 94 -6.18 -4.31 4.06
C LYS A 94 -4.98 -3.82 4.88
N LYS A 95 -3.77 -4.28 4.55
CA LYS A 95 -2.54 -3.89 5.25
C LYS A 95 -2.30 -2.37 5.16
N MET A 96 -2.52 -1.78 3.99
CA MET A 96 -2.36 -0.35 3.79
C MET A 96 -3.40 0.46 4.58
N SER A 97 -4.62 -0.04 4.68
CA SER A 97 -5.66 0.57 5.51
C SER A 97 -5.30 0.56 7.00
N GLU A 98 -4.74 -0.55 7.49
CA GLU A 98 -4.23 -0.66 8.86
C GLU A 98 -3.05 0.30 9.11
N GLU A 99 -2.10 0.40 8.18
CA GLU A 99 -0.97 1.33 8.28
C GLU A 99 -1.45 2.80 8.28
N ILE A 100 -2.40 3.16 7.42
CA ILE A 100 -3.01 4.51 7.40
C ILE A 100 -3.67 4.82 8.74
N HIS A 101 -4.39 3.86 9.33
CA HIS A 101 -5.02 4.05 10.64
C HIS A 101 -3.97 4.33 11.73
N VAL A 102 -2.87 3.56 11.76
CA VAL A 102 -1.76 3.80 12.69
C VAL A 102 -1.16 5.20 12.48
N PHE A 103 -0.94 5.63 11.24
CA PHE A 103 -0.42 6.97 10.97
C PHE A 103 -1.35 8.08 11.45
N LYS A 104 -2.67 7.91 11.31
CA LYS A 104 -3.64 8.89 11.84
C LYS A 104 -3.55 9.02 13.36
N GLU A 105 -3.43 7.90 14.07
CA GLU A 105 -3.24 7.90 15.52
C GLU A 105 -1.92 8.58 15.91
N CYS A 106 -0.82 8.28 15.21
CA CYS A 106 0.45 8.96 15.47
C CYS A 106 0.35 10.48 15.26
N VAL A 107 -0.37 10.95 14.24
CA VAL A 107 -0.58 12.40 14.04
C VAL A 107 -1.34 13.00 15.21
N ASN A 108 -2.37 12.33 15.73
CA ASN A 108 -3.11 12.78 16.91
C ASN A 108 -2.21 12.85 18.15
N ASP A 109 -1.39 11.82 18.38
CA ASP A 109 -0.44 11.78 19.51
C ASP A 109 0.59 12.91 19.43
N TYR A 110 1.16 13.14 18.25
CA TYR A 110 2.11 14.24 18.05
C TYR A 110 1.44 15.61 18.17
N ASP A 111 0.21 15.79 17.68
CA ASP A 111 -0.56 17.04 17.90
C ASP A 111 -0.80 17.29 19.39
N ASN A 112 -1.11 16.25 20.16
CA ASN A 112 -1.29 16.38 21.61
C ASN A 112 0.00 16.79 22.31
N ILE A 113 1.13 16.15 21.99
CA ILE A 113 2.43 16.50 22.56
C ILE A 113 2.80 17.94 22.19
N LEU A 114 2.64 18.32 20.92
CA LEU A 114 2.90 19.68 20.46
C LEU A 114 1.97 20.69 21.15
N ALA A 115 0.70 20.36 21.37
CA ALA A 115 -0.25 21.21 22.07
C ALA A 115 0.18 21.52 23.51
N GLU A 116 0.67 20.53 24.25
CA GLU A 116 1.18 20.73 25.61
C GLU A 116 2.47 21.56 25.61
N LEU A 117 3.39 21.29 24.68
CA LEU A 117 4.61 22.09 24.52
C LEU A 117 4.31 23.55 24.18
N PHE A 118 3.38 23.80 23.26
CA PHE A 118 2.95 25.15 22.91
C PHE A 118 2.31 25.87 24.10
N SER A 119 1.47 25.19 24.85
CA SER A 119 0.81 25.76 26.03
C SER A 119 1.83 26.12 27.11
N TYR A 120 2.87 25.29 27.29
CA TYR A 120 4.01 25.61 28.16
C TYR A 120 4.79 26.83 27.68
N LEU A 121 5.11 26.91 26.38
CA LEU A 121 5.82 28.07 25.82
C LEU A 121 5.02 29.37 25.98
N GLU A 122 3.72 29.33 25.73
CA GLU A 122 2.80 30.44 25.95
C GLU A 122 2.82 30.88 27.42
N TYR A 123 2.73 29.92 28.36
CA TYR A 123 2.81 30.20 29.79
C TYR A 123 4.13 30.88 30.20
N ILE A 124 5.28 30.38 29.74
CA ILE A 124 6.58 30.97 30.08
C ILE A 124 6.73 32.37 29.48
N LEU A 125 6.22 32.62 28.26
CA LEU A 125 6.22 33.94 27.65
C LEU A 125 5.40 34.94 28.46
N ASP A 126 4.21 34.54 28.92
CA ASP A 126 3.31 35.39 29.69
C ASP A 126 3.88 35.73 31.08
N LEU A 127 4.75 34.87 31.65
CA LEU A 127 5.48 35.16 32.88
C LEU A 127 6.52 36.29 32.74
N ASN A 128 6.84 36.70 31.51
CA ASN A 128 7.70 37.83 31.16
C ASN A 128 9.06 37.86 31.92
N ARG A 129 9.63 36.67 32.16
CA ARG A 129 10.89 36.52 32.91
C ARG A 129 12.08 36.84 32.01
N SER A 130 12.97 37.72 32.49
CA SER A 130 14.18 38.12 31.78
C SER A 130 15.23 37.02 31.63
N GLU A 131 15.09 35.92 32.37
CA GLU A 131 16.10 34.86 32.49
C GLU A 131 16.14 33.91 31.29
N ASN A 132 15.03 33.77 30.54
CA ASN A 132 14.90 32.80 29.44
C ASN A 132 15.08 33.43 28.04
N ARG A 133 15.76 34.58 27.95
CA ARG A 133 15.80 35.41 26.74
C ARG A 133 16.56 34.78 25.58
N GLU A 134 17.74 34.21 25.85
CA GLU A 134 18.54 33.55 24.82
C GLU A 134 17.80 32.34 24.23
N ASP A 135 17.08 31.60 25.08
CA ASP A 135 16.24 30.48 24.66
C ASP A 135 15.10 30.93 23.73
N PHE A 136 14.50 32.09 24.00
CA PHE A 136 13.47 32.66 23.11
C PHE A 136 14.02 33.19 21.79
N ILE A 137 15.25 33.72 21.77
CA ILE A 137 15.94 34.09 20.52
C ILE A 137 16.18 32.84 19.67
N LEU A 138 16.72 31.77 20.29
CA LEU A 138 16.94 30.50 19.61
C LEU A 138 15.63 29.89 19.10
N LEU A 139 14.59 29.89 19.92
CA LEU A 139 13.26 29.40 19.54
C LEU A 139 12.70 30.20 18.35
N PHE A 140 12.82 31.53 18.37
CA PHE A 140 12.35 32.38 17.29
C PHE A 140 13.10 32.09 15.97
N ASP A 141 14.42 31.93 16.02
CA ASP A 141 15.23 31.56 14.85
C ASP A 141 14.83 30.18 14.30
N CYS A 142 14.65 29.19 15.18
CA CYS A 142 14.14 27.87 14.82
C CYS A 142 12.76 27.93 14.15
N LEU A 143 11.82 28.71 14.70
CA LEU A 143 10.49 28.91 14.10
C LEU A 143 10.59 29.56 12.72
N CYS A 144 11.44 30.58 12.56
CA CYS A 144 11.64 31.22 11.26
C CYS A 144 12.18 30.23 10.21
N LYS A 145 13.08 29.33 10.60
CA LYS A 145 13.64 28.28 9.73
C LYS A 145 12.63 27.18 9.39
N LEU A 146 11.72 26.86 10.31
CA LEU A 146 10.67 25.86 10.09
C LEU A 146 9.59 26.34 9.11
N LYS A 147 9.38 27.66 9.00
CA LYS A 147 8.41 28.23 8.07
C LYS A 147 8.88 28.02 6.63
N LYS A 148 8.12 27.24 5.85
CA LYS A 148 8.43 26.96 4.45
C LYS A 148 8.29 28.22 3.61
N SER A 149 9.24 28.47 2.70
CA SER A 149 9.22 29.62 1.80
C SER A 149 8.28 29.40 0.61
N GLY A 150 7.57 30.46 0.18
CA GLY A 150 6.66 30.45 -0.97
C GLY A 150 5.43 31.34 -0.80
N ASN A 151 4.58 31.42 -1.82
CA ASN A 151 3.37 32.27 -1.83
C ASN A 151 2.36 31.91 -0.71
N ASN A 152 2.42 30.70 -0.17
CA ASN A 152 1.64 30.23 0.97
C ASN A 152 2.58 29.69 2.05
N SER A 153 3.37 30.58 2.66
CA SER A 153 4.34 30.19 3.69
C SER A 153 3.63 29.56 4.88
N GLN A 154 3.95 28.30 5.17
CA GLN A 154 3.33 27.51 6.23
C GLN A 154 4.38 26.69 6.96
N TYR A 155 4.14 26.40 8.23
CA TYR A 155 4.98 25.53 9.05
C TYR A 155 4.63 24.07 8.79
N LEU A 156 3.33 23.77 8.87
CA LEU A 156 2.78 22.43 8.74
C LEU A 156 1.93 22.34 7.47
N ILE A 157 1.92 21.16 6.85
CA ILE A 157 0.96 20.87 5.78
C ILE A 157 -0.41 20.69 6.44
N GLU A 158 -1.44 21.27 5.85
CA GLU A 158 -2.80 21.09 6.34
C GLU A 158 -3.26 19.65 6.08
N THR A 159 -3.62 18.94 7.15
CA THR A 159 -4.06 17.53 7.10
C THR A 159 -5.40 17.32 7.82
N SER A 160 -6.11 18.39 8.18
CA SER A 160 -7.38 18.29 8.90
C SER A 160 -8.41 17.42 8.18
N ASP A 161 -8.46 17.44 6.83
CA ASP A 161 -9.41 16.65 6.05
C ASP A 161 -9.15 15.13 6.11
N LEU A 162 -7.94 14.72 6.54
CA LEU A 162 -7.53 13.33 6.57
C LEU A 162 -7.79 12.68 7.95
N ILE A 163 -8.11 13.50 8.95
CA ILE A 163 -8.18 13.10 10.37
C ILE A 163 -9.58 13.41 10.89
N GLU A 164 -10.11 12.54 11.73
CA GLU A 164 -11.49 12.66 12.23
C GLU A 164 -11.68 13.83 13.21
N ARG A 165 -10.61 14.26 13.86
CA ARG A 165 -10.58 15.33 14.84
C ARG A 165 -9.79 16.53 14.30
N PRO A 166 -10.26 17.77 14.52
CA PRO A 166 -9.46 18.95 14.20
C PRO A 166 -8.18 18.99 15.04
N LEU A 167 -7.08 19.36 14.40
CA LEU A 167 -5.77 19.53 15.06
C LEU A 167 -5.80 20.73 16.02
N ARG A 168 -5.15 20.58 17.18
CA ARG A 168 -5.02 21.64 18.19
C ARG A 168 -3.94 22.65 17.82
N ILE A 169 -2.90 22.19 17.12
CA ILE A 169 -1.83 23.05 16.60
C ILE A 169 -2.07 23.34 15.13
N THR A 170 -2.39 24.61 14.86
CA THR A 170 -2.60 25.13 13.51
C THR A 170 -1.45 26.06 13.12
N ASN A 171 -1.24 26.24 11.81
CA ASN A 171 -0.31 27.26 11.31
C ASN A 171 -0.59 28.65 11.89
N SER A 172 -1.87 29.01 12.07
CA SER A 172 -2.27 30.29 12.69
C SER A 172 -1.84 30.41 14.15
N ARG A 173 -1.92 29.35 14.95
CA ARG A 173 -1.44 29.35 16.33
C ARG A 173 0.09 29.48 16.39
N ILE A 174 0.80 28.81 15.48
CA ILE A 174 2.26 28.94 15.38
C ILE A 174 2.68 30.37 15.02
N ASP A 175 1.99 30.99 14.06
CA ASP A 175 2.22 32.39 13.69
C ASP A 175 1.94 33.35 14.86
N ALA A 176 0.86 33.12 15.62
CA ALA A 176 0.52 33.92 16.80
C ALA A 176 1.60 33.81 17.88
N LEU A 177 2.07 32.60 18.20
CA LEU A 177 3.17 32.40 19.14
C LEU A 177 4.46 33.06 18.66
N THR A 178 4.81 32.88 17.39
CA THR A 178 6.00 33.50 16.77
C THR A 178 5.94 35.02 16.86
N SER A 179 4.76 35.61 16.68
CA SER A 179 4.54 37.05 16.78
C SER A 179 4.69 37.53 18.24
N LYS A 180 4.12 36.82 19.21
CA LYS A 180 4.30 37.11 20.64
C LYS A 180 5.78 37.08 21.06
N ILE A 181 6.52 36.07 20.61
CA ILE A 181 7.97 35.98 20.89
C ILE A 181 8.70 37.19 20.28
N ARG A 182 8.39 37.54 19.03
CA ARG A 182 8.99 38.70 18.35
C ARG A 182 8.72 40.00 19.09
N GLU A 183 7.50 40.21 19.56
CA GLU A 183 7.10 41.41 20.31
C GLU A 183 7.84 41.48 21.66
N SER A 184 7.85 40.39 22.41
CA SER A 184 8.61 40.25 23.66
C SER A 184 10.11 40.59 23.47
N LEU A 185 10.74 40.04 22.42
CA LEU A 185 12.12 40.36 22.09
C LEU A 185 12.33 41.83 21.65
N ARG A 186 11.39 42.41 20.89
CA ARG A 186 11.46 43.82 20.48
C ARG A 186 11.37 44.76 21.68
N GLU A 187 10.44 44.53 22.61
CA GLU A 187 10.31 45.31 23.84
C GLU A 187 11.57 45.25 24.70
N PHE A 188 12.22 44.08 24.75
CA PHE A 188 13.48 43.95 25.45
C PHE A 188 14.59 44.80 24.82
N LEU A 189 14.73 44.74 23.49
CA LEU A 189 15.75 45.50 22.77
C LEU A 189 15.52 47.01 22.88
N SER A 190 14.27 47.48 22.87
CA SER A 190 13.96 48.90 23.04
C SER A 190 14.24 49.40 24.46
N LYS A 191 13.92 48.61 25.51
CA LYS A 191 14.27 48.94 26.91
C LYS A 191 15.79 49.02 27.12
N LYS A 192 16.57 48.15 26.47
CA LYS A 192 18.03 48.19 26.54
C LYS A 192 18.58 49.47 25.92
N SER A 193 18.01 49.95 24.82
CA SER A 193 18.44 51.19 24.15
C SER A 193 18.24 52.44 25.01
N ASN A 194 17.17 52.49 25.80
CA ASN A 194 16.84 53.65 26.64
C ASN A 194 17.62 53.71 27.97
N ASN A 195 18.34 52.65 28.34
CA ASN A 195 19.17 52.63 29.55
C ASN A 195 20.61 53.13 29.31
N PHE A 196 20.94 53.56 28.08
CA PHE A 196 22.25 54.10 27.69
C PHE A 196 22.21 55.58 27.26
N GLU A 197 21.08 56.27 27.46
CA GLU A 197 20.96 57.74 27.41
C GLU A 197 20.94 58.31 28.83
#